data_AF-A0AAU9MFJ7-F1
#
_entry.id   AF-A0AAU9MFJ7-F1
#
_cell.length_a   1.000
_cell.length_b   1.000
_cell.length_c   1.000
_cell.angle_alpha   90.00
_cell.angle_beta   90.00
_cell.angle_gamma   90.00
#
_symmetry.space_group_name_H-M   'P 1'
#
loop_
_entity.id
_entity.type
_entity.pdbx_description
1 polymer ?
#
loop_
_entity_poly.entity_id
_entity_poly.type
_entity_poly.pdbx_seq_one_letter_code
_entity_poly.pdbx_strand_id
1 'polypeptide(L)'
;MTHLKASSKLRLVSGEESSGSQNLEFVTPKVQKVYETYHNVMKDKYGDDLTLHPLGDVGLWEQCAGGRKKGRVFGVGNSDPSFAVTGTPNCGMFSMDYARSQQEIRDLQTRLDESEARHQQELEQFRKEREESKARQETMEKRMEELLSKFMPNN
;
A
#
# COMPACT_ATOMS: atom_id res chain seq x y z
N MET A 1 12.28 -4.88 12.43
CA MET A 1 12.49 -5.02 13.90
C MET A 1 11.22 -4.75 14.69
N THR A 2 10.51 -5.80 15.10
CA THR A 2 9.26 -5.76 15.87
C THR A 2 9.45 -5.51 17.38
N HIS A 3 10.67 -5.31 17.86
CA HIS A 3 11.04 -5.42 19.29
C HIS A 3 11.30 -4.11 20.03
N LEU A 4 11.46 -3.02 19.29
CA LEU A 4 11.73 -1.69 19.82
C LEU A 4 10.43 -0.92 20.03
N LYS A 5 10.44 0.08 20.91
CA LYS A 5 9.39 1.09 20.92
C LYS A 5 9.37 1.86 19.60
N ALA A 6 8.20 2.37 19.22
CA ALA A 6 8.02 3.08 17.94
C ALA A 6 9.02 4.24 17.78
N SER A 7 9.30 4.98 18.86
CA SER A 7 10.30 6.04 18.91
C SER A 7 11.71 5.56 18.60
N SER A 8 12.16 4.44 19.18
CA SER A 8 13.49 3.88 18.90
C SER A 8 13.60 3.26 17.50
N LYS A 9 12.51 2.72 16.94
CA LYS A 9 12.47 2.30 15.52
C LYS A 9 12.68 3.48 14.59
N LEU A 10 12.00 4.59 14.88
CA LEU A 10 12.11 5.80 14.08
C LEU A 10 13.56 6.31 14.06
N ARG A 11 14.23 6.36 15.21
CA ARG A 11 15.64 6.76 15.30
C ARG A 11 16.60 5.86 14.52
N LEU A 12 16.40 4.54 14.56
CA LEU A 12 17.19 3.60 13.76
C LEU A 12 16.97 3.77 12.25
N VAL A 13 15.71 3.93 11.82
CA VAL A 13 15.35 4.08 10.40
C VAL A 13 15.83 5.42 9.85
N SER A 14 15.80 6.47 10.67
CA SER A 14 16.32 7.80 10.33
C SER A 14 17.86 7.87 10.35
N GLY A 15 18.55 6.79 10.75
CA GLY A 15 20.01 6.75 10.84
C GLY A 15 20.60 7.57 12.01
N GLU A 16 19.77 8.00 12.95
CA GLU A 16 20.18 8.76 14.13
C GLU A 16 20.85 7.88 15.20
N GLU A 17 20.56 6.58 15.19
CA GLU A 17 21.08 5.59 16.13
C GLU A 17 21.54 4.34 15.36
N SER A 18 22.62 3.69 15.83
CA SER A 18 23.11 2.44 15.24
C SER A 18 22.47 1.24 15.92
N SER A 19 22.37 0.11 15.21
CA SER A 19 21.80 -1.15 15.74
C SER A 19 22.50 -1.66 17.02
N GLY A 20 23.72 -1.19 17.30
CA GLY A 20 24.48 -1.51 18.53
C GLY A 20 24.35 -0.48 19.66
N SER A 21 23.55 0.57 19.50
CA SER A 21 23.45 1.65 20.48
C SER A 21 22.73 1.23 21.77
N GLN A 22 23.24 1.69 22.91
CA GLN A 22 22.64 1.46 24.24
C GLN A 22 21.31 2.21 24.45
N ASN A 23 20.91 3.09 23.52
CA ASN A 23 19.70 3.93 23.58
C ASN A 23 18.45 3.28 22.96
N LEU A 24 18.50 1.98 22.70
CA LEU A 24 17.38 1.22 22.17
C LEU A 24 16.41 0.82 23.28
N GLU A 25 15.20 1.40 23.27
CA GLU A 25 14.16 1.03 24.22
C GLU A 25 13.36 -0.17 23.71
N PHE A 26 13.44 -1.27 24.45
CA PHE A 26 12.75 -2.52 24.14
C PHE A 26 11.35 -2.56 24.77
N VAL A 27 10.42 -3.25 24.10
CA VAL A 27 9.04 -3.40 24.58
C VAL A 27 8.95 -4.28 25.84
N THR A 28 9.87 -5.25 25.99
CA THR A 28 9.95 -6.12 27.18
C THR A 28 11.40 -6.44 27.55
N PRO A 29 11.72 -6.68 28.84
CA PRO A 29 13.07 -7.10 29.26
C PRO A 29 13.52 -8.41 28.61
N LYS A 30 12.58 -9.31 28.33
CA LYS A 30 12.85 -10.59 27.67
C LYS A 30 13.40 -10.40 26.27
N VAL A 31 12.84 -9.47 25.48
CA VAL A 31 13.29 -9.26 24.11
C VAL A 31 14.63 -8.53 24.03
N GLN A 32 14.90 -7.64 24.98
CA GLN A 32 16.22 -7.04 25.16
C GLN A 32 17.29 -8.13 25.35
N LYS A 33 17.06 -9.07 26.27
CA LYS A 33 18.03 -10.15 26.53
C LYS A 33 18.29 -11.02 25.29
N VAL A 34 17.24 -11.36 24.52
CA VAL A 34 17.39 -12.12 23.27
C VAL A 34 18.20 -11.31 22.24
N TYR A 35 17.95 -10.00 22.14
CA TYR A 35 18.67 -9.12 21.23
C TYR A 35 20.16 -9.00 21.59
N GLU A 36 20.48 -8.75 22.85
CA GLU A 36 21.87 -8.69 23.34
C GLU A 36 22.59 -10.03 23.12
N THR A 37 21.93 -11.15 23.43
CA THR A 37 22.49 -12.48 23.20
C THR A 37 22.77 -12.71 21.71
N TYR A 38 21.82 -12.36 20.85
CA TYR A 38 21.97 -12.47 19.40
C TYR A 38 23.14 -11.63 18.89
N HIS A 39 23.27 -10.38 19.35
CA HIS A 39 24.35 -9.50 18.93
C HIS A 39 25.73 -10.01 19.37
N ASN A 40 25.82 -10.61 20.56
CA ASN A 40 27.07 -11.21 21.02
C ASN A 40 27.42 -12.45 20.19
N VAL A 41 26.46 -13.33 19.92
CA VAL A 41 26.69 -14.53 19.09
C VAL A 41 27.02 -14.16 17.64
N MET A 42 26.44 -13.09 17.11
CA MET A 42 26.79 -12.53 15.80
C MET A 42 28.25 -12.06 15.76
N LYS A 43 28.72 -11.37 16.80
CA LYS A 43 30.13 -10.98 16.93
C LYS A 43 31.05 -12.19 17.05
N ASP A 44 30.68 -13.18 17.87
CA ASP A 44 31.48 -14.40 18.03
C ASP A 44 31.62 -15.18 16.71
N LYS A 45 30.57 -15.19 15.89
CA LYS A 45 30.54 -15.94 14.61
C LYS A 45 31.18 -15.18 13.44
N TYR A 46 30.96 -13.87 13.34
CA TYR A 46 31.34 -13.07 12.18
C TYR A 46 32.46 -12.05 12.47
N GLY A 47 32.94 -11.98 13.72
CA GLY A 47 33.96 -11.04 14.18
C GLY A 47 33.37 -9.69 14.63
N ASP A 48 34.23 -8.76 15.05
CA ASP A 48 33.80 -7.44 15.52
C ASP A 48 33.48 -6.46 14.37
N ASP A 49 33.92 -6.76 13.15
CA ASP A 49 33.64 -5.94 11.99
C ASP A 49 32.19 -6.13 11.52
N LEU A 50 31.35 -5.16 11.90
CA LEU A 50 29.93 -5.14 11.56
C LEU A 50 29.67 -5.07 10.04
N THR A 51 30.64 -4.65 9.23
CA THR A 51 30.48 -4.61 7.76
C THR A 51 30.53 -6.00 7.14
N LEU A 52 31.13 -6.96 7.84
CA LEU A 52 31.20 -8.37 7.44
C LEU A 52 30.01 -9.19 7.95
N HIS A 53 29.17 -8.59 8.79
CA HIS A 53 27.99 -9.26 9.32
C HIS A 53 26.95 -9.39 8.21
N PRO A 54 26.30 -10.56 8.07
CA PRO A 54 25.11 -10.63 7.23
C PRO A 54 24.03 -9.69 7.80
N LEU A 55 23.13 -9.21 6.93
CA LEU A 55 22.00 -8.34 7.32
C LEU A 55 21.12 -8.93 8.43
N GLY A 56 21.20 -10.25 8.63
CA GLY A 56 20.76 -10.96 9.84
C GLY A 56 20.86 -12.48 9.65
N ASP A 57 21.07 -13.21 10.74
CA ASP A 57 21.08 -14.67 10.75
C ASP A 57 19.83 -15.19 11.49
N VAL A 58 18.83 -15.61 10.71
CA VAL A 58 17.54 -16.12 11.22
C VAL A 58 17.74 -17.34 12.12
N GLY A 59 18.71 -18.20 11.80
CA GLY A 59 19.01 -19.40 12.57
C GLY A 59 19.57 -19.04 13.94
N LEU A 60 20.50 -18.08 14.00
CA LEU A 60 21.03 -17.57 15.26
C LEU A 60 19.96 -16.87 16.09
N TRP A 61 19.10 -16.06 15.46
CA TRP A 61 17.98 -15.43 16.16
C TRP A 61 17.03 -16.47 16.76
N GLU A 62 16.67 -17.49 15.99
CA GLU A 62 15.82 -18.59 16.46
C GLU A 62 16.46 -19.32 17.64
N GLN A 63 17.76 -19.59 17.61
CA GLN A 63 18.48 -20.21 18.72
C GLN A 63 18.48 -19.31 19.97
N CYS A 64 18.81 -18.03 19.83
CA CYS A 64 18.83 -17.05 20.93
C CYS A 64 17.43 -16.85 21.53
N ALA A 65 16.39 -16.95 20.70
CA ALA A 65 14.99 -16.87 21.09
C ALA A 65 14.47 -18.13 21.82
N GLY A 66 15.27 -19.20 21.89
CA GLY A 66 14.89 -20.48 22.51
C GLY A 66 14.10 -21.40 21.58
N GLY A 67 14.35 -21.31 20.27
CA GLY A 67 13.75 -22.14 19.23
C GLY A 67 12.31 -21.79 18.86
N ARG A 68 11.74 -22.59 17.95
CA ARG A 68 10.31 -22.53 17.60
C ARG A 68 9.44 -23.12 18.70
N LYS A 69 8.41 -22.38 19.11
CA LYS A 69 7.33 -22.87 19.96
C LYS A 69 6.01 -22.81 19.19
N LYS A 70 5.35 -23.96 19.03
CA LYS A 70 4.14 -24.11 18.19
C LYS A 70 4.35 -23.54 16.77
N GLY A 71 5.51 -23.80 16.18
CA GLY A 71 5.89 -23.32 14.85
C GLY A 71 6.27 -21.83 14.77
N ARG A 72 6.25 -21.08 15.88
CA ARG A 72 6.53 -19.63 15.90
C ARG A 72 7.84 -19.33 16.61
N VAL A 73 8.60 -18.39 16.08
CA VAL A 73 9.80 -17.84 16.73
C VAL A 73 9.40 -16.63 17.58
N PHE A 74 9.97 -16.51 18.78
CA PHE A 74 9.66 -15.41 19.68
C PHE A 74 9.95 -14.06 19.00
N GLY A 75 8.96 -13.17 19.05
CA GLY A 75 9.05 -11.81 18.52
C GLY A 75 8.88 -11.67 16.99
N VAL A 76 8.81 -12.75 16.22
CA VAL A 76 8.67 -12.71 14.75
C VAL A 76 7.22 -12.45 14.28
N GLY A 77 6.23 -12.52 15.18
CA GLY A 77 4.83 -12.29 14.83
C GLY A 77 4.30 -13.32 13.83
N ASN A 78 3.31 -12.95 13.01
CA ASN A 78 2.87 -13.75 11.85
C ASN A 78 3.71 -13.45 10.59
N SER A 79 4.74 -12.62 10.70
CA SER A 79 5.62 -12.25 9.60
C SER A 79 6.61 -13.38 9.29
N ASP A 80 7.15 -13.39 8.07
CA ASP A 80 8.25 -14.28 7.70
C ASP A 80 9.45 -14.04 8.65
N PRO A 81 9.99 -15.08 9.31
CA PRO A 81 11.20 -14.99 10.13
C PRO A 81 12.37 -14.32 9.43
N SER A 82 12.49 -14.51 8.12
CA SER A 82 13.52 -13.87 7.29
C SER A 82 13.32 -12.37 7.31
N PHE A 83 12.13 -11.89 6.93
CA PHE A 83 11.78 -10.47 6.96
C PHE A 83 11.91 -9.84 8.36
N ALA A 84 11.54 -10.57 9.41
CA ALA A 84 11.61 -10.05 10.77
C ALA A 84 13.04 -9.80 11.26
N VAL A 85 13.97 -10.68 10.87
CA VAL A 85 15.38 -10.67 11.31
C VAL A 85 16.27 -9.84 10.38
N THR A 86 16.14 -10.00 9.06
CA THR A 86 17.00 -9.31 8.07
C THR A 86 16.40 -7.99 7.58
N GLY A 87 15.11 -7.74 7.84
CA GLY A 87 14.38 -6.61 7.25
C GLY A 87 14.14 -6.76 5.74
N THR A 88 14.60 -7.86 5.13
CA THR A 88 14.45 -8.13 3.70
C THR A 88 13.39 -9.19 3.46
N PRO A 89 12.37 -8.92 2.62
CA PRO A 89 11.41 -9.94 2.25
C PRO A 89 12.12 -11.04 1.44
N ASN A 90 11.80 -12.31 1.72
CA ASN A 90 12.38 -13.45 1.02
C ASN A 90 11.97 -13.44 -0.46
N CYS A 91 12.85 -12.89 -1.31
CA CYS A 91 12.58 -12.58 -2.71
C CYS A 91 12.57 -13.88 -3.56
N GLY A 92 11.44 -14.58 -3.56
CA GLY A 92 11.21 -15.71 -4.44
C GLY A 92 9.72 -15.97 -4.64
N MET A 93 8.94 -15.93 -3.55
CA MET A 93 7.49 -16.12 -3.59
C MET A 93 6.73 -14.80 -3.81
N PHE A 94 7.25 -13.68 -3.27
CA PHE A 94 6.62 -12.36 -3.38
C PHE A 94 6.69 -11.73 -4.78
N SER A 95 7.60 -12.17 -5.65
CA SER A 95 7.76 -11.57 -6.99
C SER A 95 6.52 -11.82 -7.87
N MET A 96 5.96 -13.03 -7.81
CA MET A 96 4.79 -13.39 -8.63
C MET A 96 3.50 -12.75 -8.09
N ASP A 97 3.31 -12.74 -6.76
CA ASP A 97 2.13 -12.12 -6.15
C ASP A 97 2.16 -10.60 -6.26
N TYR A 98 3.33 -9.98 -6.13
CA TYR A 98 3.50 -8.54 -6.37
C TYR A 98 3.25 -8.18 -7.84
N ALA A 99 3.79 -8.95 -8.78
CA ALA A 99 3.54 -8.75 -10.20
C ALA A 99 2.06 -8.91 -10.56
N ARG A 100 1.37 -9.90 -9.96
CA ARG A 100 -0.08 -10.09 -10.10
C ARG A 100 -0.86 -8.92 -9.51
N SER A 101 -0.53 -8.48 -8.31
CA SER A 101 -1.16 -7.34 -7.66
C SER A 101 -0.99 -6.05 -8.48
N GLN A 102 0.20 -5.83 -9.04
CA GLN A 102 0.45 -4.68 -9.92
C GLN A 102 -0.35 -4.76 -11.23
N GLN A 103 -0.57 -5.97 -11.76
CA GLN A 103 -1.44 -6.14 -12.93
C GLN A 103 -2.91 -5.83 -12.61
N GLU A 104 -3.42 -6.33 -11.48
CA GLU A 104 -4.79 -6.06 -11.03
C GLU A 104 -5.02 -4.56 -10.80
N ILE A 105 -4.05 -3.83 -10.23
CA ILE A 105 -4.14 -2.38 -10.06
C ILE A 105 -4.27 -1.69 -11.41
N ARG A 106 -3.45 -2.06 -12.40
CA ARG A 106 -3.52 -1.48 -13.75
C ARG A 106 -4.86 -1.76 -14.42
N ASP A 107 -5.35 -2.99 -14.33
CA ASP A 107 -6.63 -3.37 -14.92
C ASP A 107 -7.81 -2.61 -14.27
N LEU A 108 -7.77 -2.42 -12.95
CA LEU A 108 -8.77 -1.64 -12.22
C LEU A 108 -8.74 -0.16 -12.61
N GLN A 109 -7.54 0.42 -12.78
CA GLN A 109 -7.38 1.80 -13.26
C GLN A 109 -7.99 1.97 -14.65
N THR A 110 -7.68 1.08 -15.59
CA THR A 110 -8.28 1.11 -16.94
C THR A 110 -9.80 1.01 -16.90
N ARG A 111 -10.36 0.12 -16.07
CA ARG A 111 -11.82 -0.01 -15.92
C ARG A 111 -12.48 1.25 -15.34
N LEU A 112 -11.78 1.95 -14.45
CA LEU A 112 -12.27 3.21 -13.88
C LEU A 112 -12.30 4.30 -14.96
N ASP A 113 -11.21 4.46 -15.70
CA ASP A 113 -11.10 5.45 -16.79
C ASP A 113 -12.18 5.22 -17.86
N GLU A 114 -12.41 3.97 -18.25
CA GLU A 114 -13.48 3.61 -19.19
C GLU A 114 -14.87 3.93 -18.62
N SER A 115 -15.08 3.72 -17.32
CA SER A 115 -16.36 4.02 -16.68
C SER A 115 -16.62 5.51 -16.60
N GLU A 116 -15.59 6.30 -16.28
CA GLU A 116 -15.68 7.76 -16.26
C GLU A 116 -15.94 8.30 -17.67
N ALA A 117 -15.24 7.79 -18.69
CA ALA A 117 -15.45 8.18 -20.08
C ALA A 117 -16.88 7.87 -20.56
N ARG A 118 -17.42 6.68 -20.22
CA ARG A 118 -18.82 6.32 -20.53
C ARG A 118 -19.80 7.28 -19.88
N HIS A 119 -19.59 7.62 -18.61
CA HIS A 119 -20.51 8.50 -17.88
C HIS A 119 -20.46 9.94 -18.41
N GLN A 120 -19.27 10.43 -18.78
CA GLN A 120 -19.13 11.73 -19.44
C GLN A 120 -19.86 11.76 -20.79
N GLN A 121 -19.73 10.70 -21.60
CA GLN A 121 -20.42 10.60 -22.88
C GLN A 121 -21.94 10.58 -22.71
N GLU A 122 -22.45 9.88 -21.70
CA GLU A 122 -23.89 9.82 -21.39
C GLU A 122 -24.44 11.19 -20.98
N LEU A 123 -23.70 11.94 -20.15
CA LEU A 123 -24.05 13.32 -19.77
C LEU A 123 -24.08 14.26 -20.98
N GLU A 124 -23.12 14.14 -21.90
CA GLU A 124 -23.10 14.94 -23.13
C GLU A 124 -24.28 14.60 -24.05
N GLN A 125 -24.62 13.32 -24.19
CA GLN A 125 -25.80 12.89 -24.94
C GLN A 125 -27.07 13.46 -24.34
N PHE A 126 -27.26 13.34 -23.02
CA PHE A 126 -28.43 13.86 -22.34
C PHE A 126 -28.55 15.38 -22.50
N ARG A 127 -27.43 16.11 -22.43
CA ARG A 127 -27.40 17.56 -22.68
C ARG A 127 -27.84 17.89 -24.10
N LYS A 128 -27.31 17.17 -25.09
CA LYS A 128 -27.65 17.35 -26.51
C LYS A 128 -29.13 17.07 -26.78
N GLU A 129 -29.66 15.97 -26.27
CA GLU A 129 -31.08 15.62 -26.43
C GLU A 129 -32.00 16.69 -25.84
N ARG A 130 -31.63 17.25 -24.67
CA ARG A 130 -32.37 18.33 -24.03
C ARG A 130 -32.39 19.60 -24.87
N GLU A 131 -31.25 19.96 -25.46
CA GLU A 131 -31.14 21.11 -26.37
C GLU A 131 -31.96 20.89 -27.65
N GLU A 132 -31.86 19.72 -28.27
CA GLU A 132 -32.65 19.38 -29.44
C GLU A 132 -34.16 19.35 -29.13
N SER A 133 -34.55 18.84 -27.96
CA SER A 133 -35.96 18.84 -27.54
C SER A 133 -36.50 20.25 -27.38
N LYS A 134 -35.71 21.17 -26.79
CA LYS A 134 -36.08 22.59 -26.70
C LYS A 134 -36.19 23.23 -28.07
N ALA A 135 -35.21 23.02 -28.95
CA ALA A 135 -35.25 23.56 -30.31
C ALA A 135 -36.45 23.05 -31.11
N ARG A 136 -36.80 21.77 -30.98
CA ARG A 136 -38.01 21.19 -31.59
C ARG A 136 -39.28 21.83 -31.05
N GLN A 137 -39.35 22.05 -29.74
CA GLN A 137 -40.50 22.70 -29.12
C GLN A 137 -40.67 24.14 -29.61
N GLU A 138 -39.60 24.95 -29.58
CA GLU A 138 -39.61 26.32 -30.10
C GLU A 138 -40.00 26.38 -31.58
N THR A 139 -39.54 25.41 -32.38
CA THR A 139 -39.90 25.33 -33.80
C THR A 139 -41.39 25.03 -33.99
N MET A 140 -41.96 24.16 -33.15
CA MET A 140 -43.39 23.83 -33.18
C MET A 140 -44.25 25.00 -32.72
N GLU A 141 -43.82 25.71 -31.67
CA GLU A 141 -44.47 26.93 -31.17
C GLU A 141 -44.51 28.01 -32.25
N LYS A 142 -43.39 28.31 -32.91
CA LYS A 142 -43.35 29.27 -34.03
C LYS A 142 -44.29 28.89 -35.19
N ARG A 143 -44.31 27.60 -35.58
CA ARG A 143 -45.24 27.11 -36.62
C ARG A 143 -46.70 27.29 -36.20
N MET A 144 -47.02 27.07 -34.93
CA MET A 144 -48.37 27.26 -34.41
C MET A 144 -48.75 28.74 -34.40
N GLU A 145 -47.84 29.63 -33.99
CA GLU A 145 -48.04 31.09 -34.05
C GLU A 145 -48.28 31.58 -35.48
N GLU A 146 -47.50 31.10 -36.45
CA GLU A 146 -47.71 31.41 -37.87
C GLU A 146 -49.09 30.95 -38.37
N LEU A 147 -49.51 29.73 -38.01
CA LEU A 147 -50.85 29.23 -38.35
C LEU A 147 -51.94 30.09 -37.71
N LEU A 148 -51.84 30.39 -36.42
CA LEU A 148 -52.81 31.22 -35.71
C LEU A 148 -52.90 32.63 -36.30
N SER A 149 -51.76 33.26 -36.63
CA SER A 149 -51.70 34.56 -37.29
C SER A 149 -52.38 34.56 -38.66
N LYS A 150 -52.29 33.45 -39.40
CA LYS A 150 -52.92 33.30 -40.72
C LYS A 150 -54.43 33.07 -40.66
N PHE A 151 -54.93 32.40 -39.61
CA PHE A 151 -56.35 32.06 -39.47
C PHE A 151 -57.16 33.05 -38.62
N MET A 152 -56.51 33.79 -37.70
CA MET A 152 -57.12 34.84 -36.89
C MET A 152 -56.33 36.15 -37.03
N PRO A 153 -56.40 36.83 -38.19
CA PRO A 153 -55.80 38.14 -38.33
C PRO A 153 -56.49 39.11 -37.36
N ASN A 154 -55.71 39.77 -36.49
CA ASN A 154 -56.21 40.85 -35.65
C ASN A 154 -56.75 41.98 -36.55
N ASN A 155 -58.06 42.23 -36.49
CA ASN A 155 -58.75 43.32 -37.17
C ASN A 155 -58.68 44.61 -36.35
#